data_AF-A0A242BL89-F1
#
_entry.id   AF-A0A242BL89-F1
#
_cell.length_a   1.000
_cell.length_b   1.000
_cell.length_c   1.000
_cell.angle_alpha   90.00
_cell.angle_beta   90.00
_cell.angle_gamma   90.00
#
_symmetry.space_group_name_H-M   'P 1'
#
loop_
_entity.id
_entity.type
_entity.pdbx_description
1 polymer ?
#
loop_
_entity_poly.entity_id
_entity_poly.type
_entity_poly.pdbx_seq_one_letter_code
_entity_poly.pdbx_strand_id
1 'polypeptide(L)' 'MSSDYPKPIHRVVETEKAVYIDGFKLEFVIEDSVKIEGLSPEQVIVNLSFIAASYEKQSTKN' A
#
# COMPACT_ATOMS: atom_id res chain seq x y z
N MET A 1 -23.63 -0.31 0.46
CA MET A 1 -22.93 0.78 -0.26
C MET A 1 -21.84 0.10 -1.08
N SER A 2 -22.10 -0.21 -2.35
CA SER A 2 -21.05 -0.74 -3.24
C SER A 2 -20.24 0.46 -3.73
N SER A 3 -19.19 0.79 -2.99
CA SER A 3 -18.09 1.55 -3.57
C SER A 3 -17.43 0.64 -4.60
N ASP A 4 -17.68 0.88 -5.88
CA ASP A 4 -17.01 0.19 -6.99
C ASP A 4 -15.53 0.59 -7.02
N TYR A 5 -14.77 0.08 -6.05
CA TYR A 5 -13.33 0.13 -6.12
C TYR A 5 -12.89 -0.68 -7.33
N PRO A 6 -12.01 -0.13 -8.19
CA PRO A 6 -11.45 -0.92 -9.29
C PRO A 6 -10.83 -2.19 -8.73
N LYS A 7 -10.91 -3.29 -9.49
CA LYS A 7 -10.34 -4.57 -9.06
C LYS A 7 -8.85 -4.35 -8.74
N PRO A 8 -8.41 -4.51 -7.48
CA PRO A 8 -7.02 -4.28 -7.13
C PRO A 8 -6.16 -5.33 -7.84
N ILE A 9 -5.16 -4.86 -8.57
CA ILE A 9 -4.20 -5.71 -9.30
C ILE A 9 -2.89 -5.87 -8.53
N HIS A 10 -2.63 -4.98 -7.58
CA HIS A 10 -1.38 -4.94 -6.84
C HIS A 10 -1.36 -6.01 -5.75
N ARG A 11 -0.26 -6.76 -5.70
CA ARG A 11 -0.01 -7.75 -4.65
C ARG A 11 0.88 -7.13 -3.57
N VAL A 12 0.39 -7.10 -2.35
CA VAL A 12 1.15 -6.64 -1.18
C VAL A 12 1.56 -7.84 -0.32
N VAL A 13 2.83 -7.91 0.07
CA VAL A 13 3.35 -8.94 0.99
C VAL A 13 4.12 -8.25 2.10
N GLU A 14 3.66 -8.40 3.33
CA GLU A 14 4.37 -7.97 4.53
C GLU A 14 5.20 -9.13 5.10
N THR A 15 6.41 -8.82 5.54
CA THR A 15 7.32 -9.72 6.26
C THR A 15 7.78 -9.02 7.53
N GLU A 16 8.42 -9.74 8.45
CA GLU A 16 8.98 -9.14 9.69
C GLU A 16 9.91 -7.95 9.46
N LYS A 17 10.48 -7.76 8.25
CA LYS A 17 11.51 -6.76 7.98
C LYS A 17 11.20 -5.80 6.83
N ALA A 18 10.17 -6.06 6.04
CA ALA A 18 9.90 -5.30 4.82
C ALA A 18 8.48 -5.54 4.29
N VAL A 19 8.01 -4.58 3.51
CA VAL A 19 6.78 -4.69 2.70
C VAL A 19 7.17 -4.74 1.23
N TYR A 20 6.52 -5.61 0.47
CA TYR A 20 6.70 -5.74 -0.98
C TYR A 20 5.41 -5.38 -1.70
N ILE A 21 5.50 -4.54 -2.74
CA ILE A 21 4.38 -4.20 -3.64
C ILE A 21 4.77 -4.67 -5.04
N ASP A 22 4.04 -5.63 -5.60
CA ASP A 22 4.35 -6.27 -6.90
C ASP A 22 5.79 -6.80 -7.01
N GLY A 23 6.34 -7.26 -5.88
CA GLY A 23 7.72 -7.73 -5.78
C GLY A 23 8.77 -6.63 -5.57
N PHE A 24 8.39 -5.35 -5.63
CA PHE A 24 9.27 -4.25 -5.25
C PHE A 24 9.33 -4.11 -3.74
N LYS A 25 10.54 -4.23 -3.19
CA LYS A 25 10.80 -4.07 -1.76
C LYS A 25 10.74 -2.60 -1.36
N LEU A 26 9.87 -2.28 -0.42
CA LEU A 26 9.83 -0.98 0.24
C LEU A 26 10.65 -1.06 1.53
N GLU A 27 11.71 -0.27 1.59
CA GLU A 27 12.60 -0.16 2.75
C GLU A 27 12.19 1.00 3.66
N PHE A 28 12.72 1.04 4.89
CA PHE A 28 12.44 2.08 5.89
C PHE A 28 10.95 2.21 6.26
N VAL A 29 10.24 1.08 6.28
CA VAL A 29 8.89 0.97 6.85
C VAL A 29 8.98 1.16 8.37
N ILE A 30 8.09 1.98 8.93
CA ILE A 30 8.04 2.23 10.38
C ILE A 30 7.41 1.00 11.06
N GLU A 31 7.92 0.59 12.21
CA GLU A 31 7.33 -0.50 13.02
C GLU A 31 5.84 -0.22 13.31
N ASP A 32 5.00 -1.26 13.24
CA ASP A 32 3.54 -1.18 13.42
C ASP A 32 2.80 -0.19 12.49
N SER A 33 3.41 0.22 11.38
CA SER A 33 2.81 1.19 10.47
C SER A 33 1.89 0.60 9.41
N VAL A 34 1.88 -0.72 9.25
CA VAL A 34 0.98 -1.42 8.32
C VAL A 34 -0.37 -1.59 8.99
N LYS A 35 -1.40 -0.96 8.42
CA LYS A 35 -2.78 -1.11 8.87
C LYS A 35 -3.63 -1.63 7.72
N ILE A 36 -4.35 -2.71 7.98
CA ILE A 36 -5.19 -3.38 6.99
C ILE A 36 -6.64 -3.19 7.38
N GLU A 37 -7.44 -2.67 6.45
CA GLU A 37 -8.89 -2.55 6.60
C GLU A 37 -9.58 -3.42 5.56
N GLY A 38 -10.51 -4.27 5.98
CA GLY A 38 -11.28 -5.13 5.06
C GLY A 38 -12.30 -4.29 4.29
N LEU A 39 -12.27 -4.38 2.95
CA LEU A 39 -13.28 -3.78 2.08
C LEU A 39 -14.33 -4.81 1.65
N SER A 40 -13.88 -5.99 1.25
CA SER A 40 -14.71 -7.11 0.81
C SER A 40 -13.96 -8.43 1.05
N PRO A 41 -14.59 -9.61 0.83
CA PRO A 41 -13.90 -10.89 1.02
C PRO A 41 -12.62 -11.06 0.19
N GLU A 42 -12.49 -10.32 -0.92
CA GLU A 42 -11.34 -10.40 -1.82
C GLU A 42 -10.48 -9.12 -1.82
N GLN A 43 -10.85 -8.09 -1.04
CA GLN A 43 -10.22 -6.77 -1.12
C GLN A 43 -9.94 -6.18 0.26
N VAL A 44 -8.78 -5.55 0.37
CA VAL A 44 -8.34 -4.82 1.57
C VAL A 44 -7.80 -3.45 1.18
N ILE A 45 -7.94 -2.47 2.07
CA ILE A 45 -7.12 -1.25 2.06
C ILE A 45 -5.88 -1.54 2.88
N VAL A 46 -4.71 -1.20 2.33
CA VAL A 46 -3.44 -1.23 3.04
C VAL A 46 -2.97 0.20 3.24
N ASN A 47 -2.91 0.65 4.48
CA ASN A 47 -2.27 1.90 4.88
C ASN A 47 -0.86 1.59 5.38
N LEU A 48 0.13 2.34 4.90
CA LEU A 48 1.55 2.10 5.16
C LEU A 48 2.26 3.42 5.40
N SER A 49 3.17 3.46 6.38
CA SER A 49 4.04 4.62 6.62
C SER A 49 5.51 4.22 6.47
N PHE A 50 6.25 4.99 5.68
CA PHE A 50 7.67 4.76 5.43
C PHE A 50 8.42 6.10 5.37
N ILE A 51 9.73 6.05 5.61
CA ILE A 51 10.58 7.24 5.57
C ILE A 51 11.06 7.45 4.13
N ALA A 52 10.82 8.64 3.59
CA ALA A 52 11.30 9.05 2.27
C ALA A 52 12.39 10.12 2.39
N ALA A 53 13.41 10.06 1.54
CA ALA A 53 14.47 11.08 1.49
C ALA A 53 13.96 12.42 0.92
N SER A 54 12.93 12.37 0.06
CA SER A 54 12.25 13.54 -0.50
C SER A 54 10.84 13.15 -0.99
N TYR A 55 9.98 14.14 -1.23
CA TYR A 55 8.63 13.94 -1.78
C TYR A 55 8.36 14.97 -2.88
N GLU A 56 7.99 14.48 -4.06
CA GLU A 56 7.50 15.30 -5.16
C GLU A 56 6.09 14.84 -5.54
N LYS A 57 5.16 15.79 -5.62
CA LYS A 57 3.79 15.53 -6.09
C LYS A 57 3.69 15.83 -7.58
N GLN A 58 3.72 14.80 -8.41
CA GLN A 58 3.37 14.95 -9.82
C GLN A 58 1.84 14.90 -9.99
N SER A 59 1.28 15.91 -10.64
CA SER A 59 -0.13 15.93 -11.02
C SER A 59 -0.22 15.43 -12.45
N THR A 60 -0.69 14.19 -12.66
CA THR A 60 -1.01 13.71 -14.00
C THR A 60 -2.28 14.45 -14.47
N LYS A 61 -2.12 15.64 -15.04
CA LYS A 61 -3.15 16.22 -15.90
C LYS A 61 -3.07 15.49 -17.23
N ASN A 62 -3.87 14.45 -17.38
CA ASN A 62 -4.33 14.00 -18.69
C ASN A 62 -5.64 14.71 -19.00
#